data_AF-A0A7V4XDJ9-F1
#
_entry.id   AF-A0A7V4XDJ9-F1
#
_cell.length_a   1.000
_cell.length_b   1.000
_cell.length_c   1.000
_cell.angle_alpha   90.00
_cell.angle_beta   90.00
_cell.angle_gamma   90.00
#
_symmetry.space_group_name_H-M   'P 1'
#
loop_
_entity.id
_entity.type
_entity.pdbx_description
1 polymer ?
#
loop_
_entity_poly.entity_id
_entity_poly.type
_entity_poly.pdbx_seq_one_letter_code
_entity_poly.pdbx_strand_id
1 'polypeptide(L)'
;MPVLFGKTYSKDELLARVGDISQIAGAQLIRLSGGMADGVEAIDFRTGSGLHFRAVPGRGLDITLAEHNGRSLAWRSAAGEVTPALYEEHGLGWLRSFPGGLVTTCGLTYAGGRCEDQGEALGIHGRFSNTPASNVWADGEWEGEKYRMWAAGKIRESRLFGENLVLKRMISAVLGENKLWIDDVITNEGPRRPPHLIRYH
;
A
#
# COMPACT_ATOMS: atom_id res chain seq x y z
N MET A 1 21.96 10.67 9.05
CA MET A 1 23.01 10.01 8.26
C MET A 1 22.62 8.56 8.06
N PRO A 2 22.49 8.08 6.81
CA PRO A 2 22.19 6.69 6.51
C PRO A 2 23.36 5.74 6.85
N VAL A 3 23.02 4.52 7.25
CA VAL A 3 23.98 3.42 7.44
C VAL A 3 23.80 2.42 6.30
N LEU A 4 24.82 2.23 5.47
CA LEU A 4 24.82 1.30 4.34
C LEU A 4 26.07 0.44 4.39
N PHE A 5 25.91 -0.87 4.18
CA PHE A 5 27.02 -1.84 4.13
C PHE A 5 27.97 -1.75 5.35
N GLY A 6 27.43 -1.48 6.54
CA GLY A 6 28.19 -1.37 7.78
C GLY A 6 28.94 -0.04 7.97
N LYS A 7 28.70 0.97 7.13
CA LYS A 7 29.30 2.30 7.25
C LYS A 7 28.24 3.39 7.31
N THR A 8 28.51 4.43 8.09
CA THR A 8 27.70 5.66 8.10
C THR A 8 28.24 6.60 7.04
N TYR A 9 27.36 7.21 6.25
CA TYR A 9 27.74 8.22 5.27
C TYR A 9 26.98 9.51 5.52
N SER A 10 27.62 10.66 5.27
CA SER A 10 26.91 11.91 5.08
C SER A 10 26.19 11.93 3.71
N LYS A 11 25.26 12.87 3.55
CA LYS A 11 24.63 13.16 2.25
C LYS A 11 25.68 13.36 1.15
N ASP A 12 26.64 14.25 1.36
CA ASP A 12 27.62 14.63 0.34
C ASP A 12 28.56 13.47 -0.02
N GLU A 13 28.94 12.65 0.98
CA GLU A 13 29.73 11.45 0.74
C GLU A 13 28.99 10.44 -0.15
N LEU A 14 27.68 10.27 0.04
CA LEU A 14 26.89 9.39 -0.81
C LEU A 14 26.73 9.95 -2.21
N LEU A 15 26.37 11.23 -2.34
CA LEU A 15 26.16 11.87 -3.63
C LEU A 15 27.45 11.94 -4.47
N ALA A 16 28.63 11.93 -3.84
CA ALA A 16 29.91 11.79 -4.54
C ALA A 16 30.18 10.37 -5.08
N ARG A 17 29.40 9.35 -4.67
CA ARG A 17 29.61 7.92 -5.00
C ARG A 17 28.52 7.32 -5.88
N VAL A 18 27.37 7.98 -6.01
CA VAL A 18 26.26 7.53 -6.84
C VAL A 18 25.94 8.59 -7.89
N GLY A 19 25.63 8.17 -9.12
CA GLY A 19 25.19 9.11 -10.16
C GLY A 19 23.78 9.64 -9.91
N ASP A 20 22.94 8.82 -9.30
CA ASP A 20 21.57 9.14 -8.90
C ASP A 20 21.20 8.36 -7.62
N ILE A 21 20.36 8.93 -6.76
CA ILE A 21 20.00 8.30 -5.48
C ILE A 21 19.22 6.99 -5.68
N SER A 22 18.48 6.86 -6.79
CA SER A 22 17.73 5.65 -7.18
C SER A 22 18.62 4.42 -7.34
N GLN A 23 19.93 4.60 -7.50
CA GLN A 23 20.91 3.51 -7.51
C GLN A 23 20.84 2.68 -6.21
N ILE A 24 20.61 3.35 -5.07
CA ILE A 24 20.69 2.74 -3.73
C ILE A 24 19.37 2.81 -2.95
N ALA A 25 18.47 3.75 -3.27
CA ALA A 25 17.16 3.83 -2.64
C ALA A 25 16.15 4.66 -3.44
N GLY A 26 14.86 4.39 -3.20
CA GLY A 26 13.78 5.19 -3.77
C GLY A 26 12.44 4.47 -3.74
N ALA A 27 11.40 5.19 -4.14
CA ALA A 27 10.06 4.68 -4.39
C ALA A 27 9.79 4.78 -5.90
N GLN A 28 9.78 3.66 -6.61
CA GLN A 28 9.67 3.62 -8.06
C GLN A 28 8.29 3.15 -8.49
N LEU A 29 7.58 3.95 -9.28
CA LEU A 29 6.34 3.52 -9.92
C LEU A 29 6.65 2.54 -11.06
N ILE A 30 5.96 1.41 -11.06
CA ILE A 30 6.04 0.35 -12.06
C ILE A 30 4.65 -0.10 -12.48
N ARG A 31 4.57 -0.80 -13.61
CA ARG A 31 3.35 -1.44 -14.10
C ARG A 31 3.62 -2.91 -14.35
N LEU A 32 2.79 -3.78 -13.78
CA LEU A 32 2.86 -5.22 -13.96
C LEU A 32 2.20 -5.60 -15.30
N SER A 33 2.75 -6.64 -15.94
CA SER A 33 2.27 -7.16 -17.22
C SER A 33 2.04 -8.66 -17.15
N GLY A 34 0.96 -9.12 -17.78
CA GLY A 34 0.61 -10.54 -17.93
C GLY A 34 -0.33 -11.09 -16.85
N GLY A 35 -1.18 -12.03 -17.27
CA GLY A 35 -2.12 -12.74 -16.40
C GLY A 35 -3.11 -11.81 -15.70
N MET A 36 -3.48 -12.15 -14.46
CA MET A 36 -4.43 -11.39 -13.63
C MET A 36 -3.86 -10.05 -13.15
N ALA A 37 -2.53 -9.89 -13.19
CA ALA A 37 -1.82 -8.69 -12.76
C ALA A 37 -1.66 -7.65 -13.88
N ASP A 38 -2.09 -7.97 -15.12
CA ASP A 38 -1.86 -7.09 -16.25
C ASP A 38 -2.47 -5.70 -16.03
N GLY A 39 -1.63 -4.68 -16.14
CA GLY A 39 -2.03 -3.29 -15.94
C GLY A 39 -2.09 -2.84 -14.48
N VAL A 40 -1.78 -3.69 -13.51
CA VAL A 40 -1.65 -3.28 -12.10
C VAL A 40 -0.45 -2.35 -11.95
N GLU A 41 -0.70 -1.14 -11.47
CA GLU A 41 0.37 -0.23 -11.04
C GLU A 41 0.83 -0.60 -9.62
N ALA A 42 2.12 -0.42 -9.37
CA ALA A 42 2.74 -0.68 -8.08
C ALA A 42 3.90 0.29 -7.83
N ILE A 43 4.28 0.46 -6.57
CA ILE A 43 5.37 1.33 -6.15
C ILE A 43 6.35 0.48 -5.34
N ASP A 44 7.53 0.25 -5.92
CA ASP A 44 8.59 -0.54 -5.29
C ASP A 44 9.51 0.39 -4.48
N PHE A 45 9.59 0.11 -3.18
CA PHE A 45 10.41 0.82 -2.22
C PHE A 45 11.68 0.05 -1.94
N ARG A 46 12.84 0.64 -2.25
CA ARG A 46 14.15 0.10 -1.87
C ARG A 46 14.79 1.03 -0.86
N THR A 47 15.10 0.54 0.33
CA THR A 47 15.69 1.39 1.38
C THR A 47 17.22 1.31 1.43
N GLY A 48 17.85 0.45 0.63
CA GLY A 48 19.30 0.23 0.66
C GLY A 48 19.81 -0.56 1.86
N SER A 49 19.00 -0.78 2.91
CA SER A 49 19.34 -1.61 4.07
C SER A 49 19.13 -3.11 3.84
N GLY A 50 18.49 -3.47 2.72
CA GLY A 50 18.00 -4.82 2.44
C GLY A 50 16.48 -4.93 2.48
N LEU A 51 15.79 -3.99 3.14
CA LEU A 51 14.33 -3.91 3.11
C LEU A 51 13.86 -3.44 1.71
N HIS A 52 13.02 -4.26 1.10
CA HIS A 52 12.31 -3.96 -0.14
C HIS A 52 10.84 -4.32 0.02
N PHE A 53 9.93 -3.43 -0.39
CA PHE A 53 8.51 -3.69 -0.31
C PHE A 53 7.73 -3.00 -1.43
N ARG A 54 6.54 -3.52 -1.73
CA ARG A 54 5.68 -3.06 -2.83
C ARG A 54 4.35 -2.57 -2.30
N ALA A 55 4.04 -1.30 -2.52
CA ALA A 55 2.70 -0.75 -2.31
C ALA A 55 1.91 -0.80 -3.63
N VAL A 56 0.63 -1.15 -3.59
CA VAL A 56 -0.21 -1.30 -4.79
C VAL A 56 -1.35 -0.28 -4.78
N PRO A 57 -1.27 0.83 -5.55
CA PRO A 57 -2.32 1.84 -5.60
C PRO A 57 -3.71 1.30 -5.94
N GLY A 58 -3.80 0.31 -6.85
CA GLY A 58 -5.06 -0.35 -7.19
C GLY A 58 -5.74 -1.10 -6.03
N ARG A 59 -5.03 -1.29 -4.92
CA ARG A 59 -5.47 -1.97 -3.69
C ARG A 59 -5.38 -1.03 -2.48
N GLY A 60 -5.69 0.24 -2.67
CA GLY A 60 -5.63 1.24 -1.61
C GLY A 60 -4.24 1.43 -0.99
N LEU A 61 -3.18 1.23 -1.79
CA LEU A 61 -1.78 1.24 -1.34
C LEU A 61 -1.48 0.17 -0.28
N ASP A 62 -2.19 -0.96 -0.27
CA ASP A 62 -1.79 -2.12 0.53
C ASP A 62 -0.42 -2.66 0.09
N ILE A 63 0.29 -3.33 1.01
CA ILE A 63 1.65 -3.82 0.80
C ILE A 63 1.63 -5.31 0.46
N THR A 64 1.77 -5.63 -0.83
CA THR A 64 1.61 -7.02 -1.34
C THR A 64 2.90 -7.83 -1.34
N LEU A 65 4.05 -7.17 -1.25
CA LEU A 65 5.36 -7.80 -1.16
C LEU A 65 6.19 -7.05 -0.11
N ALA A 66 6.90 -7.81 0.73
CA ALA A 66 7.93 -7.29 1.60
C ALA A 66 9.01 -8.36 1.78
N GLU A 67 10.27 -7.96 1.66
CA GLU A 67 11.42 -8.83 1.82
C GLU A 67 12.58 -8.10 2.51
N HIS A 68 13.47 -8.87 3.11
CA HIS A 68 14.71 -8.37 3.66
C HIS A 68 15.89 -9.21 3.17
N ASN A 69 16.80 -8.61 2.39
CA ASN A 69 17.92 -9.31 1.75
C ASN A 69 17.47 -10.55 0.95
N GLY A 70 16.38 -10.42 0.18
CA GLY A 70 15.80 -11.48 -0.65
C GLY A 70 15.02 -12.55 0.12
N ARG A 71 14.80 -12.38 1.43
CA ARG A 71 14.00 -13.28 2.26
C ARG A 71 12.61 -12.69 2.45
N SER A 72 11.58 -13.42 2.06
CA SER A 72 10.19 -12.95 2.22
C SER A 72 9.85 -12.69 3.68
N LEU A 73 9.16 -11.57 3.93
CA LEU A 73 8.55 -11.21 5.20
C LEU A 73 7.02 -11.35 5.18
N ALA A 74 6.45 -11.73 4.04
CA ALA A 74 5.01 -11.80 3.81
C ALA A 74 4.59 -13.17 3.25
N TRP A 75 3.42 -13.65 3.65
CA TRP A 75 2.76 -14.76 2.98
C TRP A 75 2.09 -14.26 1.70
N ARG A 76 2.17 -15.05 0.63
CA ARG A 76 1.50 -14.76 -0.65
C ARG A 76 0.58 -15.90 -1.06
N SER A 77 -0.60 -15.55 -1.54
CA SER A 77 -1.54 -16.53 -2.07
C SER A 77 -1.20 -16.91 -3.52
N ALA A 78 -1.78 -18.01 -3.99
CA ALA A 78 -1.68 -18.43 -5.39
C ALA A 78 -2.44 -17.51 -6.37
N ALA A 79 -3.30 -16.60 -5.87
CA ALA A 79 -3.98 -15.63 -6.73
C ALA A 79 -3.01 -14.57 -7.30
N GLY A 80 -1.90 -14.30 -6.59
CA GLY A 80 -0.95 -13.26 -6.98
C GLY A 80 -1.56 -11.85 -6.93
N GLU A 81 -0.91 -10.89 -7.61
CA GLU A 81 -1.53 -9.59 -7.84
C GLU A 81 -2.71 -9.72 -8.82
N VAL A 82 -3.87 -9.17 -8.45
CA VAL A 82 -5.08 -9.16 -9.28
C VAL A 82 -5.55 -7.73 -9.44
N THR A 83 -5.85 -7.34 -10.68
CA THR A 83 -6.44 -6.03 -10.97
C THR A 83 -7.78 -5.84 -10.27
N PRO A 84 -8.06 -4.66 -9.66
CA PRO A 84 -9.34 -4.38 -9.02
C PRO A 84 -10.54 -4.45 -9.99
N ALA A 85 -10.30 -4.37 -11.30
CA ALA A 85 -11.33 -4.55 -12.34
C ALA A 85 -11.96 -5.96 -12.34
N LEU A 86 -11.28 -6.95 -11.74
CA LEU A 86 -11.74 -8.34 -11.63
C LEU A 86 -12.29 -8.67 -10.24
N TYR A 87 -12.57 -7.65 -9.41
CA TYR A 87 -13.06 -7.85 -8.05
C TYR A 87 -14.50 -8.40 -8.03
N GLU A 88 -14.69 -9.49 -7.29
CA GLU A 88 -15.99 -10.07 -6.98
C GLU A 88 -16.39 -9.75 -5.53
N GLU A 89 -17.35 -8.85 -5.35
CA GLU A 89 -17.74 -8.38 -4.00
C GLU A 89 -18.52 -9.40 -3.18
N HIS A 90 -19.46 -10.12 -3.81
CA HIS A 90 -20.44 -10.92 -3.11
C HIS A 90 -19.85 -12.19 -2.48
N GLY A 91 -20.36 -12.54 -1.29
CA GLY A 91 -20.03 -13.79 -0.61
C GLY A 91 -18.53 -13.92 -0.30
N LEU A 92 -17.87 -14.88 -0.94
CA LEU A 92 -16.44 -15.17 -0.77
C LEU A 92 -15.58 -14.70 -1.96
N GLY A 93 -16.14 -13.94 -2.89
CA GLY A 93 -15.46 -13.49 -4.12
C GLY A 93 -14.15 -12.74 -3.86
N TRP A 94 -14.07 -12.01 -2.73
CA TRP A 94 -12.85 -11.34 -2.28
C TRP A 94 -11.62 -12.24 -2.27
N LEU A 95 -11.77 -13.53 -1.89
CA LEU A 95 -10.67 -14.51 -1.84
C LEU A 95 -10.02 -14.78 -3.20
N ARG A 96 -10.71 -14.53 -4.32
CA ARG A 96 -10.15 -14.70 -5.68
C ARG A 96 -9.16 -13.61 -6.06
N SER A 97 -9.15 -12.50 -5.31
CA SER A 97 -8.33 -11.32 -5.55
C SER A 97 -7.37 -11.01 -4.41
N PHE A 98 -7.30 -11.86 -3.38
CA PHE A 98 -6.51 -11.62 -2.18
C PHE A 98 -5.05 -12.09 -2.38
N PRO A 99 -4.06 -11.17 -2.53
CA PRO A 99 -2.67 -11.56 -2.75
C PRO A 99 -1.96 -12.08 -1.50
N GLY A 100 -2.53 -11.88 -0.30
CA GLY A 100 -1.74 -11.86 0.94
C GLY A 100 -0.97 -10.54 1.05
N GLY A 101 0.28 -10.61 1.47
CA GLY A 101 1.16 -9.45 1.62
C GLY A 101 1.55 -9.17 3.06
N LEU A 102 2.26 -8.07 3.26
CA LEU A 102 2.65 -7.60 4.58
C LEU A 102 1.49 -6.85 5.26
N VAL A 103 0.69 -6.12 4.47
CA VAL A 103 -0.46 -5.37 4.96
C VAL A 103 -1.60 -5.52 3.97
N THR A 104 -2.73 -6.04 4.45
CA THR A 104 -4.01 -5.98 3.73
C THR A 104 -5.03 -5.26 4.60
N THR A 105 -5.56 -4.15 4.09
CA THR A 105 -6.52 -3.35 4.84
C THR A 105 -7.93 -3.85 4.55
N CYS A 106 -8.64 -4.23 5.61
CA CYS A 106 -10.03 -4.61 5.57
C CYS A 106 -10.89 -3.47 6.13
N GLY A 107 -11.97 -3.09 5.44
CA GLY A 107 -12.76 -1.89 5.75
C GLY A 107 -13.34 -1.23 4.50
N LEU A 108 -13.80 0.02 4.56
CA LEU A 108 -13.84 0.94 5.73
C LEU A 108 -15.17 0.96 6.46
N THR A 109 -16.26 0.50 5.84
CA THR A 109 -17.59 0.45 6.47
C THR A 109 -17.83 -0.85 7.23
N TYR A 110 -17.30 -1.96 6.73
CA TYR A 110 -17.37 -3.28 7.36
C TYR A 110 -16.08 -4.07 7.12
N ALA A 111 -15.80 -5.03 8.01
CA ALA A 111 -14.85 -6.10 7.75
C ALA A 111 -15.19 -7.33 8.59
N GLY A 112 -14.71 -8.50 8.17
CA GLY A 112 -14.95 -9.77 8.86
C GLY A 112 -15.57 -10.79 7.92
N GLY A 113 -16.36 -11.71 8.49
CA GLY A 113 -17.10 -12.71 7.74
C GLY A 113 -18.31 -12.11 7.02
N ARG A 114 -18.79 -12.81 5.99
CA ARG A 114 -20.01 -12.44 5.26
C ARG A 114 -21.21 -12.47 6.20
N CYS A 115 -22.12 -11.52 6.04
CA CYS A 115 -23.36 -11.45 6.82
C CYS A 115 -24.45 -10.71 6.05
N GLU A 116 -25.64 -10.70 6.60
CA GLU A 116 -26.67 -9.73 6.24
C GLU A 116 -26.73 -8.68 7.35
N ASP A 117 -26.54 -7.41 7.01
CA ASP A 117 -26.63 -6.29 7.95
C ASP A 117 -27.65 -5.28 7.45
N GLN A 118 -28.67 -4.99 8.26
CA GLN A 118 -29.78 -4.10 7.91
C GLN A 118 -30.45 -4.39 6.54
N GLY A 119 -30.51 -5.66 6.13
CA GLY A 119 -31.09 -6.09 4.86
C GLY A 119 -30.15 -5.97 3.65
N GLU A 120 -28.87 -5.65 3.87
CA GLU A 120 -27.82 -5.65 2.85
C GLU A 120 -26.91 -6.88 3.01
N ALA A 121 -26.70 -7.61 1.92
CA ALA A 121 -25.81 -8.77 1.90
C ALA A 121 -24.35 -8.29 1.75
N LEU A 122 -23.56 -8.43 2.82
CA LEU A 122 -22.16 -8.03 2.86
C LEU A 122 -21.23 -9.20 2.55
N GLY A 123 -20.24 -8.96 1.70
CA GLY A 123 -19.13 -9.88 1.46
C GLY A 123 -18.18 -9.97 2.65
N ILE A 124 -17.02 -10.61 2.47
CA ILE A 124 -15.97 -10.63 3.50
C ILE A 124 -15.06 -9.38 3.40
N HIS A 125 -14.50 -8.97 4.53
CA HIS A 125 -13.37 -8.03 4.64
C HIS A 125 -13.53 -6.61 4.08
N GLY A 126 -14.71 -6.21 3.62
CA GLY A 126 -14.92 -4.87 3.08
C GLY A 126 -14.38 -4.71 1.66
N ARG A 127 -14.41 -3.47 1.18
CA ARG A 127 -14.09 -3.10 -0.21
C ARG A 127 -12.71 -2.49 -0.37
N PHE A 128 -12.08 -2.05 0.73
CA PHE A 128 -10.86 -1.23 0.68
C PHE A 128 -9.75 -1.86 -0.16
N SER A 129 -9.39 -3.13 0.07
CA SER A 129 -8.28 -3.78 -0.62
C SER A 129 -8.50 -4.04 -2.11
N ASN A 130 -9.69 -3.72 -2.64
CA ASN A 130 -10.00 -3.71 -4.07
C ASN A 130 -10.49 -2.34 -4.56
N THR A 131 -10.27 -1.28 -3.77
CA THR A 131 -10.62 0.10 -4.12
C THR A 131 -9.35 0.85 -4.54
N PRO A 132 -9.24 1.32 -5.80
CA PRO A 132 -8.09 2.07 -6.25
C PRO A 132 -7.90 3.40 -5.51
N ALA A 133 -6.65 3.72 -5.19
CA ALA A 133 -6.27 5.04 -4.72
C ALA A 133 -6.29 6.06 -5.86
N SER A 134 -6.76 7.27 -5.54
CA SER A 134 -6.70 8.47 -6.38
C SER A 134 -5.62 9.42 -5.88
N ASN A 135 -5.19 10.37 -6.72
CA ASN A 135 -4.13 11.32 -6.40
C ASN A 135 -2.85 10.64 -5.88
N VAL A 136 -2.44 9.56 -6.54
CA VAL A 136 -1.26 8.79 -6.17
C VAL A 136 -0.01 9.62 -6.46
N TRP A 137 0.87 9.74 -5.49
CA TRP A 137 2.14 10.46 -5.61
C TRP A 137 3.23 9.68 -4.89
N ALA A 138 4.33 9.38 -5.58
CA ALA A 138 5.52 8.74 -5.02
C ALA A 138 6.74 9.59 -5.32
N ASP A 139 7.61 9.76 -4.32
CA ASP A 139 8.77 10.64 -4.44
C ASP A 139 9.81 10.34 -3.34
N GLY A 140 10.91 11.09 -3.34
CA GLY A 140 11.88 11.08 -2.26
C GLY A 140 12.74 12.35 -2.22
N GLU A 141 13.13 12.76 -1.02
CA GLU A 141 13.96 13.94 -0.82
C GLU A 141 14.89 13.82 0.39
N TRP A 142 15.90 14.70 0.42
CA TRP A 142 16.80 14.84 1.56
C TRP A 142 16.23 15.80 2.59
N GLU A 143 15.88 15.27 3.77
CA GLU A 143 15.57 16.02 4.98
C GLU A 143 16.85 16.10 5.85
N GLY A 144 17.72 17.06 5.52
CA GLY A 144 19.06 17.14 6.12
C GLY A 144 19.92 15.92 5.75
N GLU A 145 20.35 15.17 6.77
CA GLU A 145 21.18 13.96 6.61
C GLU A 145 20.35 12.66 6.45
N LYS A 146 19.05 12.77 6.22
CA LYS A 146 18.16 11.61 6.02
C LYS A 146 17.51 11.73 4.64
N TYR A 147 17.62 10.69 3.83
CA TYR A 147 16.85 10.61 2.59
C TYR A 147 15.55 9.86 2.85
N ARG A 148 14.42 10.57 2.81
CA ARG A 148 13.09 10.02 3.01
C ARG A 148 12.45 9.76 1.65
N MET A 149 11.76 8.64 1.53
CA MET A 149 10.98 8.26 0.35
C MET A 149 9.55 7.95 0.77
N TRP A 150 8.57 8.22 -0.09
CA TRP A 150 7.17 8.02 0.24
C TRP A 150 6.30 7.70 -0.98
N ALA A 151 5.10 7.21 -0.67
CA ALA A 151 3.97 7.09 -1.57
C ALA A 151 2.72 7.53 -0.81
N ALA A 152 1.89 8.37 -1.41
CA ALA A 152 0.64 8.83 -0.83
C ALA A 152 -0.52 8.71 -1.81
N GLY A 153 -1.73 8.61 -1.29
CA GLY A 153 -2.95 8.53 -2.10
C GLY A 153 -4.23 8.62 -1.27
N LYS A 154 -5.37 8.75 -1.96
CA LYS A 154 -6.70 8.85 -1.35
C LYS A 154 -7.59 7.71 -1.81
N ILE A 155 -8.15 6.97 -0.87
CA ILE A 155 -9.08 5.87 -1.11
C ILE A 155 -10.46 6.34 -0.67
N ARG A 156 -11.43 6.32 -1.59
CA ARG A 156 -12.81 6.74 -1.31
C ARG A 156 -13.73 5.54 -1.35
N GLU A 157 -14.43 5.31 -0.24
CA GLU A 157 -15.56 4.39 -0.17
C GLU A 157 -16.84 5.22 -0.08
N SER A 158 -17.64 5.19 -1.13
CA SER A 158 -18.82 6.05 -1.24
C SER A 158 -19.93 5.42 -2.07
N ARG A 159 -21.17 5.74 -1.70
CA ARG A 159 -22.39 5.36 -2.42
C ARG A 159 -23.35 6.55 -2.48
N LEU A 160 -24.04 6.74 -3.61
CA LEU A 160 -25.10 7.75 -3.71
C LEU A 160 -26.19 7.46 -2.68
N PHE A 161 -26.57 8.46 -1.88
CA PHE A 161 -27.46 8.30 -0.73
C PHE A 161 -26.95 7.32 0.35
N GLY A 162 -25.65 7.06 0.41
CA GLY A 162 -25.00 6.17 1.37
C GLY A 162 -23.87 6.86 2.15
N GLU A 163 -22.83 6.09 2.41
CA GLU A 163 -21.55 6.46 3.00
C GLU A 163 -20.72 7.37 2.08
N ASN A 164 -19.82 8.12 2.70
CA ASN A 164 -18.77 8.86 2.00
C ASN A 164 -17.54 8.99 2.92
N LEU A 165 -16.74 7.93 2.96
CA LEU A 165 -15.50 7.86 3.72
C LEU A 165 -14.30 8.04 2.78
N VAL A 166 -13.34 8.87 3.20
CA VAL A 166 -12.07 9.03 2.51
C VAL A 166 -10.94 8.70 3.47
N LEU A 167 -10.11 7.73 3.11
CA LEU A 167 -8.84 7.46 3.75
C LEU A 167 -7.73 8.11 2.93
N LYS A 168 -6.91 8.95 3.58
CA LYS A 168 -5.64 9.43 3.04
C LYS A 168 -4.54 8.57 3.64
N ARG A 169 -3.79 7.85 2.79
CA ARG A 169 -2.65 7.02 3.21
C ARG A 169 -1.36 7.66 2.76
N MET A 170 -0.36 7.65 3.63
CA MET A 170 1.04 7.89 3.29
C MET A 170 1.88 6.72 3.80
N ILE A 171 2.62 6.11 2.90
CA ILE A 171 3.64 5.10 3.22
C ILE A 171 4.99 5.78 3.09
N SER A 172 5.87 5.61 4.06
CA SER A 172 7.22 6.16 3.97
C SER A 172 8.30 5.21 4.46
N ALA A 173 9.52 5.45 4.01
CA ALA A 173 10.73 4.77 4.44
C ALA A 173 11.92 5.75 4.41
N VAL A 174 13.02 5.37 5.06
CA VAL A 174 14.25 6.18 5.09
C VAL A 174 15.42 5.33 4.60
N LEU A 175 16.29 5.92 3.78
CA LEU A 175 17.51 5.29 3.30
C LEU A 175 18.37 4.77 4.47
N GLY A 176 18.78 3.51 4.38
CA GLY A 176 19.57 2.82 5.40
C GLY A 176 18.75 2.24 6.55
N GLU A 177 17.43 2.48 6.61
CA GLU A 177 16.56 1.89 7.64
C GLU A 177 15.86 0.63 7.13
N ASN A 178 15.61 -0.30 8.05
CA ASN A 178 14.84 -1.53 7.86
C ASN A 178 13.44 -1.38 8.45
N LYS A 179 12.83 -0.21 8.23
CA LYS A 179 11.50 0.18 8.71
C LYS A 179 10.69 0.81 7.59
N LEU A 180 9.38 0.69 7.70
CA LEU A 180 8.41 1.46 6.95
C LEU A 180 7.36 2.00 7.92
N TRP A 181 6.71 3.09 7.53
CA TRP A 181 5.62 3.71 8.28
C TRP A 181 4.40 3.84 7.39
N ILE A 182 3.21 3.66 7.98
CA ILE A 182 1.92 3.88 7.34
C ILE A 182 1.16 4.88 8.19
N ASP A 183 0.88 6.05 7.61
CA ASP A 183 0.12 7.12 8.23
C ASP A 183 -1.23 7.24 7.52
N ASP A 184 -2.30 6.84 8.21
CA ASP A 184 -3.66 6.85 7.67
C ASP A 184 -4.54 7.88 8.39
N VAL A 185 -5.25 8.70 7.61
CA VAL A 185 -6.25 9.66 8.12
C VAL A 185 -7.59 9.38 7.44
N ILE A 186 -8.60 9.02 8.24
CA ILE A 186 -9.95 8.71 7.76
C ILE A 186 -10.86 9.89 8.06
N THR A 187 -11.54 10.39 7.03
CA THR A 187 -12.47 11.51 7.11
C THR A 187 -13.85 11.06 6.63
N ASN A 188 -14.89 11.33 7.42
CA ASN A 188 -16.26 11.29 6.93
C ASN A 188 -16.55 12.59 6.18
N GLU A 189 -16.65 12.52 4.85
CA GLU A 189 -17.02 13.64 3.98
C GLU A 189 -18.53 13.64 3.64
N GLY A 190 -19.31 12.79 4.33
CA GLY A 190 -20.77 12.72 4.19
C GLY A 190 -21.51 13.50 5.28
N PRO A 191 -22.79 13.86 5.04
CA PRO A 191 -23.61 14.59 6.00
C PRO A 191 -24.14 13.72 7.16
N ARG A 192 -24.01 12.39 7.07
CA ARG A 192 -24.48 11.41 8.06
C ARG A 192 -23.30 10.65 8.66
N ARG A 193 -23.48 10.11 9.85
CA ARG A 193 -22.49 9.21 10.48
C ARG A 193 -22.56 7.83 9.80
N PRO A 194 -21.51 7.38 9.09
CA PRO A 194 -21.50 6.05 8.48
C PRO A 194 -21.10 4.98 9.51
N PRO A 195 -21.38 3.69 9.25
CA PRO A 195 -20.65 2.61 9.89
C PRO A 195 -19.15 2.74 9.57
N HIS A 196 -18.30 2.36 10.51
CA HIS A 196 -16.87 2.39 10.31
C HIS A 196 -16.19 1.23 11.04
N LEU A 197 -15.38 0.48 10.31
CA LEU A 197 -14.52 -0.57 10.82
C LEU A 197 -13.26 -0.66 9.95
N ILE A 198 -12.10 -0.74 10.59
CA ILE A 198 -10.82 -0.95 9.90
C ILE A 198 -10.01 -2.03 10.61
N ARG A 199 -9.36 -2.88 9.83
CA ARG A 199 -8.38 -3.86 10.30
C ARG A 199 -7.19 -3.87 9.33
N TYR A 200 -5.98 -3.74 9.86
CA TYR A 200 -4.75 -4.05 9.15
C TYR A 200 -4.47 -5.54 9.37
N HIS A 201 -4.78 -6.36 8.37
CA HIS A 201 -4.59 -7.80 8.39
C HIS A 201 -3.20 -8.18 7.88
#